data_AF-A0A973TQ20-F1
#
_entry.id   AF-A0A973TQ20-F1
#
_cell.length_a   1.000
_cell.length_b   1.000
_cell.length_c   1.000
_cell.angle_alpha   90.00
_cell.angle_beta   90.00
_cell.angle_gamma   90.00
#
_symmetry.space_group_name_H-M   'P 1'
#
loop_
_entity.id
_entity.type
_entity.pdbx_description
1 polymer ?
#
loop_
_entity_poly.entity_id
_entity_poly.type
_entity_poly.pdbx_seq_one_letter_code
_entity_poly.pdbx_strand_id
1 'polypeptide(L)'
;WNSDQDDGRFIACRTGFYDPAVFEPNREVTFTGHIDGYDVRKIGGFDYRFPRLAADVVYLWPIRERVDVLTYPPPWPWWGYW
;
A
#
# COMPACT_ATOMS: atom_id res chain seq x y z
N TRP A 1 18.31 3.63 11.65
CA TRP A 1 17.57 2.37 11.56
C TRP A 1 16.28 2.66 10.82
N ASN A 2 16.30 2.54 9.49
CA ASN A 2 15.12 2.75 8.68
C ASN A 2 14.42 1.39 8.58
N SER A 3 13.33 1.23 9.31
CA SER A 3 12.50 0.01 9.34
C SER A 3 11.55 -0.01 8.13
N ASP A 4 12.04 0.32 6.94
CA ASP A 4 11.30 0.12 5.70
C ASP A 4 11.28 -1.38 5.42
N GLN A 5 10.41 -2.06 6.15
CA GLN A 5 9.66 -3.27 5.80
C GLN A 5 10.28 -4.13 4.70
N ASP A 6 11.36 -4.82 5.02
CA ASP A 6 11.72 -6.04 4.32
C ASP A 6 10.83 -7.20 4.83
N ASP A 7 9.50 -7.04 4.81
CA ASP A 7 8.54 -8.07 5.22
C ASP A 7 8.48 -9.25 4.21
N GLY A 8 9.44 -9.28 3.28
CA GLY A 8 9.57 -10.26 2.21
C GLY A 8 8.88 -9.81 0.93
N ARG A 9 9.12 -10.59 -0.13
CA ARG A 9 8.48 -10.39 -1.44
C ARG A 9 7.58 -11.58 -1.73
N PHE A 10 6.36 -11.32 -2.21
CA PHE A 10 5.41 -12.35 -2.59
C PHE A 10 4.86 -12.10 -4.00
N ILE A 11 4.24 -13.12 -4.58
CA ILE A 11 3.57 -13.03 -5.88
C ILE A 11 2.09 -13.28 -5.65
N ALA A 12 1.24 -12.29 -5.91
CA ALA A 12 -0.21 -12.47 -5.91
C ALA A 12 -0.70 -12.88 -7.30
N CYS A 13 -1.40 -14.01 -7.38
CA CYS A 13 -2.04 -14.50 -8.59
C CYS A 13 -3.56 -14.51 -8.37
N ARG A 14 -4.32 -13.92 -9.32
CA ARG A 14 -5.78 -13.99 -9.36
C ARG A 14 -6.23 -14.30 -10.78
N THR A 15 -7.25 -15.13 -10.92
CA THR A 15 -7.91 -15.42 -12.19
C THR A 15 -8.68 -14.20 -12.68
N GLY A 16 -8.39 -13.77 -13.91
CA GLY A 16 -9.00 -12.60 -14.54
C GLY A 16 -7.95 -11.61 -15.04
N PHE A 17 -8.41 -10.44 -15.48
CA PHE A 17 -7.56 -9.35 -15.93
C PHE A 17 -7.78 -8.12 -15.05
N TYR A 18 -6.66 -7.55 -14.60
CA TYR A 18 -6.61 -6.29 -13.87
C TYR A 18 -5.93 -5.26 -14.76
N ASP A 19 -6.55 -4.10 -14.96
CA ASP A 19 -5.97 -3.03 -15.78
C ASP A 19 -4.69 -2.50 -15.12
N PRO A 20 -3.50 -2.64 -15.74
CA PRO A 20 -2.26 -2.12 -15.19
C PRO A 20 -2.30 -0.61 -14.96
N ALA A 21 -3.13 0.12 -15.71
CA ALA A 21 -3.26 1.58 -15.59
C ALA A 21 -3.86 2.03 -14.26
N VAL A 22 -4.56 1.16 -13.51
CA VAL A 22 -5.05 1.53 -12.17
C VAL A 22 -4.06 1.22 -11.05
N PHE A 23 -3.03 0.43 -11.31
CA PHE A 23 -1.96 0.07 -10.38
C PHE A 23 -0.75 0.99 -10.56
N GLU A 24 -1.00 2.29 -10.48
CA GLU A 24 0.05 3.30 -10.57
C GLU A 24 0.91 3.34 -9.30
N PRO A 25 2.17 3.81 -9.40
CA PRO A 25 2.99 4.11 -8.23
C PRO A 25 2.23 5.00 -7.23
N ASN A 26 2.42 4.77 -5.93
CA ASN A 26 1.74 5.45 -4.81
C ASN A 26 0.26 5.09 -4.58
N ARG A 27 -0.27 4.03 -5.20
CA ARG A 27 -1.58 3.47 -4.83
C ARG A 27 -1.43 2.39 -3.76
N GLU A 28 -2.24 2.49 -2.71
CA GLU A 28 -2.36 1.41 -1.72
C GLU A 28 -3.26 0.30 -2.27
N VAL A 29 -2.81 -0.95 -2.13
CA VAL A 29 -3.57 -2.14 -2.54
C VAL A 29 -3.53 -3.15 -1.40
N THR A 30 -4.68 -3.77 -1.11
CA THR A 30 -4.79 -4.87 -0.17
C THR A 30 -5.15 -6.15 -0.90
N PHE A 31 -4.41 -7.21 -0.62
CA PHE A 31 -4.66 -8.56 -1.13
C PHE A 31 -5.13 -9.45 0.01
N THR A 32 -6.12 -10.32 -0.25
CA THR A 32 -6.55 -11.35 0.70
C THR A 32 -6.70 -12.66 -0.03
N GLY A 33 -6.24 -13.75 0.58
CA GLY A 33 -6.29 -15.08 0.01
C GLY A 33 -5.43 -16.06 0.79
N HIS A 34 -4.96 -17.11 0.12
CA HIS A 34 -4.16 -18.17 0.73
C HIS A 34 -2.89 -18.46 -0.09
N ILE A 35 -1.87 -18.98 0.57
CA ILE A 35 -0.62 -19.38 -0.10
C ILE A 35 -0.85 -20.74 -0.77
N ASP A 36 -0.77 -20.80 -2.09
CA ASP A 36 -1.01 -22.01 -2.89
C ASP A 36 0.29 -22.68 -3.36
N GLY A 37 1.43 -22.01 -3.16
CA GLY A 37 2.73 -22.55 -3.53
C GLY A 37 3.86 -21.56 -3.38
N TYR A 38 4.97 -21.88 -4.03
CA TYR A 38 6.15 -21.04 -4.06
C TYR A 38 6.75 -21.03 -5.46
N ASP A 39 7.26 -19.87 -5.86
CA ASP A 39 7.96 -19.66 -7.13
C ASP A 39 9.42 -19.32 -6.83
N VAL A 40 10.35 -19.92 -7.56
CA VAL A 40 11.78 -19.66 -7.39
C VAL A 40 12.24 -18.81 -8.56
N ARG A 41 12.69 -17.58 -8.26
CA ARG A 41 13.22 -16.67 -9.28
C ARG A 41 14.56 -16.10 -8.85
N LYS A 42 15.39 -15.78 -9.84
CA LYS A 42 16.69 -15.16 -9.60
C LYS A 42 16.54 -13.68 -9.30
N ILE A 43 17.04 -13.24 -8.16
CA ILE A 43 17.26 -11.82 -7.84
C ILE A 43 18.76 -11.60 -7.72
N GLY A 44 19.34 -10.76 -8.57
CA GLY A 44 20.78 -10.47 -8.52
C GLY A 44 21.68 -11.71 -8.66
N GLY A 45 21.20 -12.76 -9.34
CA GLY A 45 21.93 -14.03 -9.53
C GLY A 45 21.63 -15.11 -8.50
N PHE A 46 20.96 -14.80 -7.39
CA PHE A 46 20.60 -15.75 -6.35
C PHE A 46 19.16 -16.24 -6.50
N ASP A 47 18.95 -17.53 -6.28
CA ASP A 47 17.61 -18.11 -6.27
C ASP A 47 16.87 -17.69 -5.00
N TYR A 48 15.78 -16.93 -5.17
CA TYR A 48 14.90 -16.49 -4.09
C TYR A 48 13.54 -17.17 -4.23
N ARG A 49 13.04 -17.70 -3.12
CA ARG A 49 11.76 -18.40 -3.05
C ARG A 49 10.67 -17.43 -2.61
N PHE A 50 9.76 -17.12 -3.53
CA PHE A 50 8.61 -16.25 -3.30
C PHE A 50 7.39 -17.10 -2.91
N PRO A 51 6.68 -16.81 -1.82
CA PRO A 51 5.34 -17.36 -1.61
C PRO A 51 4.41 -16.84 -2.71
N ARG A 52 3.63 -17.77 -3.28
CA ARG A 52 2.56 -17.46 -4.22
C ARG A 52 1.26 -17.39 -3.43
N LEU A 53 0.61 -16.24 -3.50
CA LEU A 53 -0.67 -15.96 -2.90
C LEU A 53 -1.75 -16.11 -3.98
N ALA A 54 -2.61 -17.11 -3.86
CA ALA A 54 -3.86 -17.17 -4.59
C ALA A 54 -4.81 -16.12 -3.99
N ALA A 55 -4.93 -14.96 -4.65
CA ALA A 55 -5.69 -13.83 -4.14
C ALA A 55 -7.18 -13.98 -4.49
N ASP A 56 -8.01 -14.06 -3.47
CA ASP A 56 -9.47 -14.08 -3.58
C ASP A 56 -10.04 -12.66 -3.78
N VAL A 57 -9.44 -11.69 -3.09
CA VAL A 57 -9.83 -10.27 -3.14
C VAL A 57 -8.60 -9.40 -3.39
N VAL A 58 -8.75 -8.47 -4.34
CA VAL A 58 -7.80 -7.39 -4.62
C VAL A 58 -8.56 -6.10 -4.42
N TYR A 59 -8.23 -5.36 -3.36
CA TYR A 59 -8.86 -4.10 -3.00
C TYR A 59 -7.90 -2.95 -3.29
N LEU A 60 -8.26 -2.12 -4.27
CA LEU A 60 -7.50 -0.93 -4.63
C LEU A 60 -8.07 0.26 -3.84
N TRP A 61 -7.26 0.85 -2.97
CA TRP A 61 -7.71 1.99 -2.19
C TRP A 61 -7.92 3.22 -3.08
N PRO A 62 -8.95 4.04 -2.80
CA PRO A 62 -9.07 5.35 -3.42
C PRO A 62 -7.88 6.22 -3.04
N ILE A 63 -7.55 7.18 -3.90
CA ILE A 63 -6.52 8.18 -3.59
C ILE A 63 -6.97 8.92 -2.33
N ARG A 64 -6.18 8.83 -1.26
CA ARG A 64 -6.44 9.60 -0.05
C ARG A 64 -6.08 11.05 -0.34
N GLU A 65 -7.08 11.88 -0.54
CA GLU A 65 -6.89 13.32 -0.50
C GLU A 65 -6.41 13.69 0.91
N ARG A 66 -5.18 14.18 1.02
CA ARG A 66 -4.74 14.84 2.25
C ARG A 66 -5.57 16.10 2.35
N VAL A 67 -6.63 16.06 3.16
CA VAL A 67 -7.34 17.26 3.54
C VAL A 67 -6.39 18.03 4.44
N ASP A 68 -5.77 19.07 3.87
CA ASP A 68 -5.08 20.08 4.66
C ASP A 68 -6.14 20.75 5.52
N VAL A 69 -6.28 20.27 6.76
CA VAL A 69 -7.16 20.90 7.74
C VAL A 69 -6.53 22.26 8.04
N LEU A 70 -7.04 23.30 7.38
CA LEU A 70 -6.77 24.69 7.71
C LEU A 70 -7.21 24.92 9.15
N THR A 71 -6.29 24.68 10.08
CA THR A 71 -6.52 24.92 11.50
C THR A 71 -6.43 26.41 11.70
N TYR A 72 -7.57 27.10 11.64
CA TYR A 72 -7.62 28.52 11.94
C TYR A 72 -7.26 28.69 13.43
N PRO A 73 -6.23 29.49 13.76
CA PRO A 73 -5.93 29.77 15.16
C PRO A 73 -7.17 30.37 15.81
N PRO A 74 -7.54 29.97 17.05
CA PRO A 74 -8.70 30.53 17.72
C PRO A 74 -8.57 32.05 17.75
N PRO A 75 -9.67 32.80 17.49
CA PRO A 75 -9.61 34.25 17.51
C PRO A 75 -9.12 34.69 18.89
N TRP A 76 -7.94 35.30 18.91
CA TRP A 76 -7.32 35.90 20.08
C TRP A 76 -8.36 36.78 20.80
N PRO A 77 -8.50 36.73 22.13
CA PRO A 77 -9.49 37.55 22.81
C PRO A 77 -8.97 38.99 22.92
N TRP A 78 -9.45 39.87 22.04
CA TRP A 78 -9.27 41.32 22.17
C TRP A 78 -10.38 41.90 23.05
N TRP A 79 -10.13 41.85 24.36
CA TRP A 79 -10.75 42.71 25.38
C TRP A 79 -9.61 43.02 26.36
N GLY A 80 -8.96 44.20 26.36
CA GLY A 80 -9.55 45.52 26.39
C GLY A 80 -9.37 46.05 27.82
N TYR A 81 -8.54 47.08 28.00
CA TYR A 81 -8.32 47.83 29.25
C TYR A 81 -9.64 48.03 30.02
N TRP A 82 -9.69 47.55 31.28
CA TRP A 82 -10.37 48.16 32.43
C TRP A 82 -9.73 47.64 33.72
#